data_AF-A0A1I7WP56-F1
#
_entry.id   AF-A0A1I7WP56-F1
#
_cell.length_a   1.000
_cell.length_b   1.000
_cell.length_c   1.000
_cell.angle_alpha   90.00
_cell.angle_beta   90.00
_cell.angle_gamma   90.00
#
_symmetry.space_group_name_H-M   'P 1'
#
loop_
_entity.id
_entity.type
_entity.pdbx_description
1 polymer ?
#
loop_
_entity_poly.entity_id
_entity_poly.type
_entity_poly.pdbx_seq_one_letter_code
_entity_poly.pdbx_strand_id
1 'polypeptide(L)'
;MITPTDVCCGSSLFDGGREQICCGKKVSSKSQFDSCCERNDGSVEEFNSSTHFCCNGAVAKGTQTACCYLRKNGKIVPQQYNTQNICCRFPYDELQTKINGQCIKLKG
;
A
#
# COMPACT_ATOMS: atom_id res chain seq x y z
N MET A 1 -8.22 31.72 5.74
CA MET A 1 -7.23 32.52 4.99
C MET A 1 -6.60 31.57 3.98
N ILE A 2 -6.66 31.91 2.70
CA ILE A 2 -6.01 31.14 1.63
C ILE A 2 -4.60 31.71 1.46
N THR A 3 -3.56 30.87 1.56
CA THR A 3 -2.17 31.30 1.35
C THR A 3 -1.74 31.02 -0.10
N PRO A 4 -0.71 31.72 -0.63
CA PRO A 4 -0.19 31.47 -1.98
C PRO A 4 0.34 30.04 -2.21
N THR A 5 0.54 29.27 -1.14
CA THR A 5 0.98 27.87 -1.20
C THR A 5 -0.15 26.87 -1.03
N ASP A 6 -1.39 27.32 -0.90
CA ASP A 6 -2.52 26.41 -0.79
C ASP A 6 -2.77 25.72 -2.14
N VAL A 7 -2.84 24.40 -2.10
CA VAL A 7 -3.05 23.54 -3.26
C VAL A 7 -4.35 22.77 -3.08
N CYS A 8 -5.03 22.46 -4.19
CA CYS A 8 -6.24 21.65 -4.14
C CYS A 8 -5.92 20.17 -3.88
N CYS A 9 -6.69 19.57 -2.97
CA CYS A 9 -6.77 18.14 -2.71
C CYS A 9 -8.24 17.71 -2.83
N GLY A 10 -8.65 17.24 -4.00
CA GLY A 10 -10.06 17.01 -4.28
C GLY A 10 -10.88 18.32 -4.19
N SER A 11 -11.80 18.39 -3.23
CA SER A 11 -12.62 19.58 -2.95
C SER A 11 -12.11 20.44 -1.79
N SER A 12 -10.98 20.08 -1.18
CA SER A 12 -10.39 20.77 -0.03
C SER A 12 -9.08 21.46 -0.43
N LEU A 13 -8.69 22.49 0.31
CA LEU A 13 -7.35 23.09 0.22
C LEU A 13 -6.44 22.46 1.26
N PHE A 14 -5.15 22.33 0.94
CA PHE A 14 -4.10 22.00 1.89
C PHE A 14 -2.87 22.88 1.68
N ASP A 15 -2.02 23.00 2.69
CA ASP A 15 -0.89 23.93 2.76
C ASP A 15 0.30 23.65 1.82
N GLY A 16 0.08 22.89 0.74
CA GLY A 16 1.12 22.54 -0.24
C GLY A 16 2.17 21.57 0.31
N GLY A 17 1.92 20.92 1.43
CA GLY A 17 2.82 19.91 1.99
C GLY A 17 3.69 20.41 3.13
N ARG A 18 3.34 21.52 3.80
CA ARG A 18 4.10 22.03 4.95
C ARG A 18 3.83 21.18 6.19
N GLU A 19 2.59 21.20 6.67
CA GLU A 19 2.10 20.45 7.83
C GLU A 19 1.00 19.45 7.46
N GLN A 20 0.54 19.47 6.20
CA GLN A 20 -0.53 18.60 5.71
C GLN A 20 -0.06 17.71 4.56
N ILE A 21 -0.75 16.59 4.36
CA ILE A 21 -0.57 15.72 3.20
C ILE A 21 -1.92 15.53 2.51
N CYS A 22 -1.89 15.42 1.19
CA CYS A 22 -3.04 15.06 0.37
C CYS A 22 -2.89 13.62 -0.14
N CYS A 23 -3.79 12.73 0.26
CA CYS A 23 -3.87 11.35 -0.24
C CYS A 23 -5.19 11.14 -0.98
N GLY A 24 -5.13 11.03 -2.31
CA GLY A 24 -6.30 10.96 -3.18
C GLY A 24 -7.12 12.25 -3.16
N LYS A 25 -8.07 12.36 -2.23
CA LYS A 25 -8.93 13.54 -2.03
C LYS A 25 -9.05 13.95 -0.56
N LYS A 26 -8.21 13.37 0.31
CA LYS A 26 -8.24 13.58 1.75
C LYS A 26 -7.01 14.35 2.21
N VAL A 27 -7.25 15.39 2.99
CA VAL A 27 -6.21 16.19 3.64
C VAL A 27 -6.04 15.70 5.07
N SER A 28 -4.81 15.38 5.45
CA SER A 28 -4.46 14.83 6.75
C SER A 28 -3.23 15.53 7.34
N SER A 29 -3.05 15.47 8.66
CA SER A 29 -1.89 16.06 9.34
C SER A 29 -0.63 15.22 9.11
N LYS A 30 0.48 15.87 8.74
CA LYS A 30 1.80 15.22 8.58
C LYS A 30 2.37 14.64 9.85
N SER A 31 1.97 15.18 11.01
CA SER A 31 2.35 14.63 12.31
C SER A 31 1.78 13.24 12.56
N GLN A 32 0.68 12.87 11.89
CA GLN A 32 0.04 11.57 12.01
C GLN A 32 0.37 10.65 10.83
N PHE A 33 0.33 11.19 9.62
CA PHE A 33 0.51 10.44 8.38
C PHE A 33 1.47 11.16 7.44
N ASP A 34 2.45 10.46 6.92
CA ASP A 34 3.50 11.04 6.06
C ASP A 34 3.50 10.44 4.64
N SER A 35 2.63 9.46 4.38
CA SER A 35 2.63 8.68 3.15
C SER A 35 1.21 8.31 2.72
N CYS A 36 1.05 8.09 1.41
CA CYS A 36 -0.19 7.61 0.80
C CYS A 36 0.02 6.21 0.22
N CYS A 37 -0.98 5.34 0.34
CA CYS A 37 -1.00 4.04 -0.30
C CYS A 37 -2.17 3.91 -1.25
N GLU A 38 -1.89 3.62 -2.51
CA GLU A 38 -2.88 3.31 -3.51
C GLU A 38 -3.23 1.81 -3.47
N ARG A 39 -4.51 1.51 -3.62
CA ARG A 39 -5.05 0.15 -3.71
C ARG A 39 -5.29 -0.20 -5.18
N ASN A 40 -5.40 -1.50 -5.45
CA ASN A 40 -5.66 -2.01 -6.81
C ASN A 40 -7.02 -1.56 -7.37
N ASP A 41 -7.95 -1.08 -6.53
CA ASP A 41 -9.22 -0.49 -6.94
C ASP A 41 -9.14 1.03 -7.22
N GLY A 42 -7.94 1.63 -7.12
CA GLY A 42 -7.69 3.05 -7.32
C GLY A 42 -8.01 3.95 -6.12
N SER A 43 -8.51 3.38 -5.01
CA SER A 43 -8.64 4.14 -3.77
C SER A 43 -7.27 4.38 -3.13
N VAL A 44 -7.17 5.49 -2.38
CA VAL A 44 -5.92 5.92 -1.75
C VAL A 44 -6.20 6.17 -0.27
N GLU A 45 -5.34 5.65 0.60
CA GLU A 45 -5.40 5.89 2.05
C GLU A 45 -4.09 6.46 2.57
N GLU A 46 -4.15 7.23 3.66
CA GLU A 46 -2.95 7.74 4.32
C GLU A 46 -2.41 6.76 5.38
N PHE A 47 -1.09 6.74 5.56
CA PHE A 47 -0.43 5.95 6.59
C PHE A 47 0.82 6.63 7.13
N ASN A 48 1.29 6.16 8.28
CA ASN A 48 2.55 6.57 8.86
C ASN A 48 3.66 5.60 8.43
N SER A 49 4.63 6.08 7.65
CA SER A 49 5.69 5.26 7.06
C SER A 49 6.65 4.69 8.10
N SER A 50 6.69 5.23 9.32
CA SER A 50 7.50 4.63 10.39
C SER A 50 6.91 3.29 10.84
N THR A 51 5.58 3.15 10.87
CA THR A 51 4.85 1.98 11.39
C THR A 51 4.22 1.11 10.32
N HIS A 52 4.01 1.63 9.11
CA HIS A 52 3.35 0.92 8.00
C HIS A 52 4.16 1.01 6.70
N PHE A 53 3.85 0.14 5.75
CA PHE A 53 4.32 0.22 4.36
C PHE A 53 3.15 0.05 3.40
N CYS A 54 3.29 0.54 2.16
CA CYS A 54 2.26 0.38 1.13
C CYS A 54 2.41 -0.93 0.36
N CYS A 55 1.28 -1.59 0.07
CA CYS A 55 1.22 -2.72 -0.84
C CYS A 55 -0.04 -2.62 -1.72
N ASN A 56 -1.17 -3.07 -1.19
CA ASN A 56 -2.50 -2.87 -1.74
C ASN A 56 -3.34 -2.38 -0.56
N GLY A 57 -3.06 -1.15 -0.16
CA GLY A 57 -3.37 -0.61 1.16
C GLY A 57 -2.22 -0.70 2.16
N ALA A 58 -2.35 0.06 3.25
CA ALA A 58 -1.36 0.20 4.30
C ALA A 58 -1.25 -1.08 5.14
N VAL A 59 0.00 -1.53 5.35
CA VAL A 59 0.31 -2.76 6.09
C VAL A 59 1.19 -2.44 7.27
N ALA A 60 0.79 -2.87 8.46
CA ALA A 60 1.58 -2.68 9.67
C ALA A 60 2.89 -3.47 9.61
N LYS A 61 4.00 -2.80 9.91
CA LYS A 61 5.32 -3.40 10.07
C LYS A 61 5.36 -4.27 11.33
N GLY A 62 6.28 -5.24 11.35
CA GLY A 62 6.41 -6.18 12.48
C GLY A 62 5.32 -7.24 12.55
N THR A 63 4.38 -7.25 11.60
CA THR A 63 3.42 -8.34 11.43
C THR A 63 3.99 -9.42 10.50
N GLN A 64 3.29 -10.55 10.40
CA GLN A 64 3.65 -11.63 9.47
C GLN A 64 3.16 -11.37 8.04
N THR A 65 2.74 -10.14 7.74
CA THR A 65 2.24 -9.75 6.41
C THR A 65 3.38 -9.16 5.58
N ALA A 66 3.51 -9.63 4.34
CA ALA A 66 4.44 -9.10 3.36
C ALA A 66 3.69 -8.72 2.08
N CYS A 67 4.37 -8.01 1.17
CA CYS A 67 3.85 -7.67 -0.15
C CYS A 67 4.47 -8.54 -1.23
N CYS A 68 3.64 -9.06 -2.11
CA CYS A 68 4.04 -9.74 -3.34
C CYS A 68 3.67 -8.89 -4.54
N TYR A 69 4.61 -8.64 -5.44
CA TYR A 69 4.37 -7.88 -6.67
C TYR A 69 4.08 -8.85 -7.81
N LEU A 70 2.81 -9.24 -7.95
CA LEU A 70 2.39 -10.24 -8.92
C LEU A 70 2.38 -9.65 -10.34
N ARG A 71 2.70 -10.47 -11.34
CA ARG A 71 2.60 -10.12 -12.76
C ARG A 71 1.27 -10.62 -13.30
N LYS A 72 0.33 -9.72 -13.56
CA LYS A 72 -0.98 -10.05 -14.15
C LYS A 72 -1.19 -9.24 -15.41
N ASN A 73 -1.35 -9.92 -16.56
CA ASN A 73 -1.60 -9.29 -17.86
C ASN A 73 -0.59 -8.18 -18.19
N GLY A 74 0.69 -8.42 -17.92
CA GLY A 74 1.78 -7.44 -18.16
C GLY A 74 1.86 -6.29 -17.14
N LYS A 75 0.97 -6.23 -16.14
CA LYS A 75 0.99 -5.24 -15.06
C LYS A 75 1.51 -5.84 -13.76
N ILE A 76 2.09 -4.98 -12.93
CA ILE A 76 2.44 -5.32 -11.55
C ILE A 76 1.23 -5.05 -10.66
N VAL A 77 0.80 -6.08 -9.94
CA VAL A 77 -0.30 -6.03 -8.99
C VAL A 77 0.25 -6.36 -7.60
N PRO A 78 0.45 -5.37 -6.73
CA PRO A 78 0.85 -5.62 -5.36
C PRO A 78 -0.27 -6.37 -4.63
N GLN A 79 0.11 -7.39 -3.85
CA GLN A 79 -0.80 -8.24 -3.11
C GLN A 79 -0.21 -8.57 -1.74
N GLN A 80 -0.97 -8.28 -0.69
CA GLN A 80 -0.60 -8.65 0.67
C GLN A 80 -0.73 -10.17 0.85
N TYR A 81 0.19 -10.78 1.61
CA TYR A 81 0.11 -12.20 1.97
C TYR A 81 0.72 -12.47 3.36
N ASN A 82 0.23 -13.51 4.03
CA ASN A 82 0.79 -13.97 5.30
C ASN A 82 1.98 -14.90 5.05
N THR A 83 3.15 -14.53 5.56
CA THR A 83 4.43 -15.21 5.37
C THR A 83 4.54 -16.58 6.08
N GLN A 84 3.63 -16.88 7.02
CA GLN A 84 3.58 -18.19 7.68
C GLN A 84 3.09 -19.29 6.74
N ASN A 85 2.04 -19.00 5.96
CA ASN A 85 1.29 -20.00 5.21
C ASN A 85 1.22 -19.72 3.70
N ILE A 86 1.78 -18.60 3.22
CA ILE A 86 1.82 -18.25 1.81
C ILE A 86 3.26 -17.92 1.36
N CYS A 87 3.60 -18.33 0.16
CA CYS A 87 4.81 -17.97 -0.54
C CYS A 87 4.52 -17.00 -1.70
N CYS A 88 5.41 -16.02 -1.86
CA CYS A 88 5.56 -15.20 -3.06
C CYS A 88 6.91 -15.57 -3.71
N ARG A 89 6.89 -16.22 -4.88
CA ARG A 89 8.12 -16.68 -5.56
C ARG A 89 8.01 -16.53 -7.08
N PHE A 90 9.16 -16.43 -7.73
CA PHE A 90 9.30 -16.46 -9.18
C PHE A 90 8.49 -17.64 -9.77
N PRO A 91 7.73 -17.45 -10.86
CA PRO A 91 7.70 -16.27 -11.75
C PRO A 91 6.91 -15.04 -11.27
N TYR A 92 6.33 -15.10 -10.06
CA TYR A 92 5.44 -14.07 -9.49
C TYR A 92 4.10 -13.94 -10.19
N ASP A 93 3.59 -15.01 -10.80
CA ASP A 93 2.27 -14.99 -11.45
C ASP A 93 1.13 -15.14 -10.42
N GLU A 94 1.39 -15.87 -9.33
CA GLU A 94 0.42 -16.20 -8.29
C GLU A 94 1.09 -16.43 -6.93
N LEU A 95 0.30 -16.31 -5.86
CA LEU A 95 0.66 -16.73 -4.52
C LEU A 95 0.53 -18.25 -4.37
N GLN A 96 1.43 -18.86 -3.60
CA GLN A 96 1.47 -20.31 -3.41
C GLN A 96 1.24 -20.67 -1.95
N THR A 97 0.63 -21.81 -1.66
CA THR A 97 0.46 -22.28 -0.28
C THR A 97 1.80 -22.78 0.27
N LYS A 98 2.10 -22.44 1.52
CA LYS A 98 3.28 -22.93 2.24
C LYS A 98 2.87 -24.05 3.19
N ILE A 99 3.34 -25.27 2.92
CA ILE A 99 3.11 -26.46 3.75
C ILE A 99 4.47 -26.98 4.20
N ASN A 100 4.68 -27.13 5.51
CA ASN A 100 5.95 -27.60 6.09
C ASN A 100 7.19 -26.86 5.56
N GLY A 101 7.07 -25.55 5.36
CA GLY A 101 8.14 -24.70 4.82
C GLY A 101 8.33 -24.76 3.30
N GLN A 102 7.63 -25.65 2.59
CA GLN A 102 7.68 -25.78 1.14
C GLN A 102 6.54 -25.04 0.47
N CYS A 103 6.84 -24.39 -0.65
CA CYS A 103 5.86 -23.66 -1.46
C CYS A 103 5.27 -24.61 -2.50
N ILE A 104 3.96 -24.80 -2.44
CA ILE A 104 3.21 -25.71 -3.30
C ILE A 104 2.25 -24.88 -4.14
N LYS A 105 2.39 -24.97 -5.46
CA LYS A 105 1.34 -24.54 -6.39
C LYS A 105 0.22 -25.58 -6.32
N LEU A 106 -0.96 -25.18 -5.85
CA LEU A 106 -2.15 -26.01 -6.02
C LEU A 106 -2.41 -26.10 -7.52
N LYS A 107 -2.15 -27.27 -8.12
CA LYS A 107 -2.62 -27.55 -9.47
C LYS A 107 -4.14 -27.65 -9.40
N GLY A 108 -4.82 -26.66 -9.95
CA GLY A 108 -6.23 -26.79 -10.33
C GLY A 108 -6.40 -27.77 -11.48
#